data_AF-A0A398DJ44-F1
#
_entry.id   AF-A0A398DJ44-F1
#
_cell.length_a   1.000
_cell.length_b   1.000
_cell.length_c   1.000
_cell.angle_alpha   90.00
_cell.angle_beta   90.00
_cell.angle_gamma   90.00
#
_symmetry.space_group_name_H-M   'P 1'
#
loop_
_entity.id
_entity.type
_entity.pdbx_description
1 polymer ?
#
loop_
_entity_poly.entity_id
_entity_poly.type
_entity_poly.pdbx_seq_one_letter_code
_entity_poly.pdbx_strand_id
1 'polypeptide(L)'
;MIEKLTLQDIIDRIDQVRERSPRLLGYRLIKDEELADAVAHLRTAFPEQVRNAYALLEQRDALMADARRQCGRMIEEGQHSHDDLVADNEIVRSAAAERERMMTEVVAARKTAEQQADDYSLKMLEQLEQILMKLAETVKASEMQFHVEENNDETRTPETEH
;
A
#
# COMPACT_ATOMS: atom_id res chain seq x y z
N MET A 1 37.94 -43.84 31.54
CA MET A 1 37.63 -42.66 30.71
C MET A 1 38.92 -42.34 29.99
N ILE A 2 39.07 -42.75 28.73
CA ILE A 2 40.29 -42.48 27.95
C ILE A 2 40.18 -41.02 27.53
N GLU A 3 41.07 -40.16 28.01
CA GLU A 3 41.11 -38.75 27.62
C GLU A 3 41.18 -38.65 26.10
N LYS A 4 40.31 -37.83 25.51
CA LYS A 4 40.23 -37.63 24.06
C LYS A 4 41.43 -36.78 23.64
N LEU A 5 42.55 -37.45 23.39
CA LEU A 5 43.80 -36.84 22.93
C LEU A 5 43.55 -36.16 21.58
N THR A 6 43.79 -34.86 21.49
CA THR A 6 43.64 -34.13 20.23
C THR A 6 44.73 -34.54 19.24
N LEU A 7 44.53 -34.25 17.95
CA LEU A 7 45.58 -34.50 16.95
C LEU A 7 46.89 -33.78 17.32
N GLN A 8 46.78 -32.59 17.91
CA GLN A 8 47.91 -31.82 18.41
C GLN A 8 48.63 -32.56 19.53
N ASP A 9 47.89 -33.08 20.50
CA ASP A 9 48.48 -33.82 21.62
C ASP A 9 49.20 -35.11 21.16
N ILE A 10 48.71 -35.78 20.11
CA ILE A 10 49.37 -36.95 19.50
C ILE A 10 50.67 -36.52 18.81
N ILE A 11 50.66 -35.42 18.06
CA ILE A 11 51.85 -34.87 17.42
C ILE A 11 52.89 -34.47 18.47
N ASP A 12 52.47 -33.77 19.52
CA ASP A 12 53.33 -33.34 20.62
C ASP A 12 53.94 -34.55 21.34
N ARG A 13 53.18 -35.65 21.49
CA ARG A 13 53.71 -36.90 22.06
C ARG A 13 54.73 -37.58 21.15
N ILE A 14 54.50 -37.61 19.84
CA ILE A 14 55.50 -38.11 18.87
C ILE A 14 56.76 -37.25 18.91
N ASP A 15 56.62 -35.94 19.01
CA ASP A 15 57.75 -35.01 19.09
C ASP A 15 58.51 -35.14 20.42
N GLN A 16 57.82 -35.39 21.53
CA GLN A 16 58.47 -35.70 22.82
C GLN A 16 59.25 -37.02 22.77
N VAL A 17 58.65 -38.08 22.20
CA VAL A 17 59.34 -39.37 22.01
C VAL A 17 60.58 -39.17 21.13
N ARG A 18 60.45 -38.38 20.06
CA ARG A 18 61.58 -37.97 19.23
C ARG A 18 62.61 -37.25 20.09
N GLU A 19 62.29 -36.15 20.77
CA GLU A 19 63.27 -35.35 21.51
C GLU A 19 64.06 -36.12 22.56
N ARG A 20 63.38 -36.97 23.35
CA ARG A 20 63.97 -37.74 24.45
C ARG A 20 64.81 -38.94 24.00
N SER A 21 64.66 -39.36 22.73
CA SER A 21 65.36 -40.52 22.20
C SER A 21 66.86 -40.25 22.01
N PRO A 22 67.76 -41.11 22.50
CA PRO A 22 69.21 -40.90 22.40
C PRO A 22 69.69 -40.93 20.95
N ARG A 23 70.80 -40.21 20.68
CA ARG A 23 71.45 -40.21 19.37
C ARG A 23 72.66 -41.15 19.37
N LEU A 24 72.80 -41.94 18.31
CA LEU A 24 73.93 -42.83 18.08
C LEU A 24 74.29 -42.82 16.60
N LEU A 25 75.56 -42.54 16.28
CA LEU A 25 76.10 -42.54 14.91
C LEU A 25 75.28 -41.69 13.91
N GLY A 26 74.75 -40.55 14.37
CA GLY A 26 73.90 -39.67 13.55
C GLY A 26 72.43 -40.09 13.47
N TYR A 27 72.07 -41.27 13.98
CA TYR A 27 70.69 -41.76 14.06
C TYR A 27 70.09 -41.51 15.45
N ARG A 28 68.76 -41.50 15.53
CA ARG A 28 68.01 -41.39 16.78
C ARG A 28 67.36 -42.74 17.09
N LEU A 29 67.64 -43.31 18.26
CA LEU A 29 67.06 -44.59 18.69
C LEU A 29 65.73 -44.34 19.40
N ILE A 30 64.63 -44.62 18.70
CA ILE A 30 63.28 -44.52 19.23
C ILE A 30 62.85 -45.90 19.75
N LYS A 31 62.19 -45.95 20.90
CA LYS A 31 61.56 -47.19 21.38
C LYS A 31 60.34 -47.51 20.53
N ASP A 32 60.28 -48.75 20.04
CA ASP A 32 59.21 -49.20 19.16
C ASP A 32 57.85 -49.12 19.86
N GLU A 33 57.78 -49.45 21.15
CA GLU A 33 56.52 -49.44 21.91
C GLU A 33 55.93 -48.03 22.04
N GLU A 34 56.76 -47.01 22.28
CA GLU A 34 56.33 -45.61 22.43
C GLU A 34 55.85 -45.03 21.08
N LEU A 35 56.52 -45.41 19.99
CA LEU A 35 56.12 -45.02 18.63
C LEU A 35 54.84 -45.75 18.18
N ALA A 36 54.75 -47.05 18.44
CA ALA A 36 53.59 -47.87 18.12
C ALA A 36 52.33 -47.38 18.85
N ASP A 37 52.45 -47.01 20.13
CA ASP A 37 51.36 -46.42 20.92
C ASP A 37 50.87 -45.10 20.31
N ALA A 38 51.78 -44.18 19.96
CA ALA A 38 51.41 -42.91 19.34
C ALA A 38 50.75 -43.10 17.96
N VAL A 39 51.24 -44.04 17.15
CA VAL A 39 50.64 -44.36 15.84
C VAL A 39 49.28 -45.03 16.00
N ALA A 40 49.07 -45.87 17.02
CA ALA A 40 47.78 -46.48 17.31
C ALA A 40 46.73 -45.43 17.72
N HIS A 41 47.12 -44.47 18.55
CA HIS A 41 46.27 -43.31 18.89
C HIS A 41 45.94 -42.48 17.65
N LEU A 42 46.92 -42.18 16.79
CA LEU A 42 46.70 -41.46 15.53
C LEU A 42 45.70 -42.18 14.62
N ARG A 43 45.85 -43.50 14.45
CA ARG A 43 44.94 -44.32 13.63
C ARG A 43 43.51 -44.32 14.15
N THR A 44 43.32 -44.14 15.45
CA THR A 44 42.00 -44.10 16.08
C THR A 44 41.39 -42.70 15.99
N ALA A 45 42.15 -41.66 16.31
CA ALA A 45 41.66 -40.28 16.39
C ALA A 45 41.51 -39.60 15.02
N PHE A 46 42.44 -39.83 14.08
CA PHE A 46 42.47 -39.13 12.80
C PHE A 46 41.21 -39.34 11.94
N PRO A 47 40.70 -40.58 11.75
CA PRO A 47 39.48 -40.80 10.96
C PRO A 47 38.26 -40.08 11.55
N GLU A 48 38.14 -40.04 12.88
CA GLU A 48 37.05 -39.34 13.57
C GLU A 48 37.12 -37.84 13.30
N GLN A 49 38.30 -37.23 13.43
CA GLN A 49 38.49 -35.79 13.20
C GLN A 49 38.20 -35.40 11.75
N VAL A 50 38.65 -36.21 10.79
CA VAL A 50 38.35 -35.99 9.36
C VAL A 50 36.85 -36.08 9.10
N ARG A 51 36.16 -37.09 9.67
CA ARG A 51 34.71 -37.22 9.54
C ARG A 51 33.95 -36.03 10.13
N ASN A 52 34.38 -35.54 11.30
CA ASN A 52 33.80 -34.38 11.95
C ASN A 52 33.99 -33.11 11.09
N ALA A 53 35.18 -32.93 10.50
CA ALA A 53 35.45 -31.80 9.61
C ALA A 53 34.56 -31.83 8.34
N TYR A 54 34.40 -32.99 7.71
CA TYR A 54 33.48 -33.14 6.57
C TYR A 54 32.02 -32.86 6.95
N ALA A 55 31.56 -33.36 8.10
CA ALA A 55 30.21 -33.10 8.59
C ALA A 55 29.98 -31.60 8.84
N LEU A 56 30.98 -30.89 9.38
CA LEU A 56 30.89 -29.44 9.59
C LEU A 56 30.82 -28.67 8.26
N LEU A 57 31.57 -29.10 7.25
CA LEU A 57 31.50 -28.51 5.90
C LEU A 57 30.12 -28.71 5.28
N GLU A 58 29.56 -29.92 5.39
CA GLU A 58 28.22 -30.23 4.89
C GLU A 58 27.14 -29.40 5.61
N GLN A 59 27.23 -29.28 6.93
CA GLN A 59 26.34 -28.42 7.72
C GLN A 59 26.43 -26.96 7.32
N ARG A 60 27.65 -26.46 7.09
CA ARG A 60 27.89 -25.08 6.65
C ARG A 60 27.32 -24.83 5.26
N ASP A 61 27.48 -25.76 4.33
CA ASP A 61 26.93 -25.63 2.98
C ASP A 61 25.40 -25.70 2.99
N ALA A 62 24.81 -26.59 3.81
CA ALA A 62 23.37 -26.64 4.02
C ALA A 62 22.81 -25.34 4.61
N LEU A 63 23.48 -24.77 5.62
CA LEU A 63 23.11 -23.48 6.21
C LEU A 63 23.18 -22.35 5.17
N MET A 64 24.23 -22.31 4.35
CA MET A 64 24.38 -21.31 3.29
C MET A 64 23.30 -21.44 2.23
N ALA A 65 22.94 -22.66 1.84
CA ALA A 65 21.84 -22.91 0.91
C ALA A 65 20.49 -22.44 1.49
N ASP A 66 20.25 -22.71 2.76
CA ASP A 66 19.03 -22.27 3.44
C ASP A 66 18.95 -20.74 3.55
N ALA A 67 20.03 -20.09 3.98
CA ALA A 67 20.12 -18.63 4.05
C ALA A 67 19.85 -17.98 2.68
N ARG A 68 20.42 -18.52 1.59
CA ARG A 68 20.16 -18.04 0.22
C ARG A 68 18.68 -18.15 -0.16
N ARG A 69 18.02 -19.27 0.18
CA ARG A 69 16.59 -19.43 -0.07
C ARG A 69 15.76 -18.43 0.73
N GLN A 70 16.10 -18.23 2.01
CA GLN A 70 15.41 -17.27 2.87
C GLN A 70 15.57 -15.84 2.34
N CYS A 71 16.78 -15.42 1.97
CA CYS A 71 17.02 -14.12 1.36
C CYS A 71 16.23 -13.96 0.05
N GLY A 72 16.19 -15.00 -0.80
CA GLY A 72 15.39 -14.98 -2.03
C GLY A 72 13.91 -14.72 -1.76
N ARG A 73 13.31 -15.46 -0.82
CA ARG A 73 11.90 -15.25 -0.41
C ARG A 73 11.66 -13.85 0.15
N MET A 74 12.54 -13.36 1.01
CA MET A 74 12.41 -12.03 1.60
C MET A 74 12.45 -10.91 0.54
N ILE A 75 13.29 -11.07 -0.49
CA ILE A 75 13.35 -10.12 -1.62
C ILE A 75 12.04 -10.17 -2.42
N GLU A 76 11.53 -11.37 -2.73
CA GLU A 76 10.28 -11.55 -3.47
C GLU A 76 9.08 -10.98 -2.72
N GLU A 77 8.96 -11.27 -1.42
CA GLU A 77 7.92 -10.69 -0.54
C GLU A 77 8.01 -9.17 -0.48
N GLY A 78 9.24 -8.62 -0.38
CA GLY A 78 9.47 -7.18 -0.38
C GLY A 78 9.07 -6.50 -1.70
N GLN A 79 9.35 -7.14 -2.83
CA GLN A 79 8.93 -6.66 -4.16
C GLN A 79 7.40 -6.68 -4.30
N HIS A 80 6.76 -7.78 -3.90
CA HIS A 80 5.30 -7.87 -3.90
C HIS A 80 4.65 -6.76 -3.06
N SER A 81 5.12 -6.57 -1.83
CA SER A 81 4.58 -5.52 -0.96
C SER A 81 4.84 -4.11 -1.49
N HIS A 82 5.98 -3.88 -2.15
CA HIS A 82 6.24 -2.61 -2.84
C HIS A 82 5.23 -2.36 -3.95
N ASP A 83 4.99 -3.35 -4.81
CA ASP A 83 4.08 -3.23 -5.94
C ASP A 83 2.63 -3.00 -5.50
N ASP A 84 2.19 -3.69 -4.44
CA ASP A 84 0.88 -3.47 -3.81
C ASP A 84 0.75 -2.04 -3.28
N LEU A 85 1.76 -1.53 -2.57
CA LEU A 85 1.76 -0.16 -2.04
C LEU A 85 1.74 0.90 -3.15
N VAL A 86 2.46 0.67 -4.26
CA VAL A 86 2.44 1.56 -5.42
C VAL A 86 1.06 1.55 -6.08
N ALA A 87 0.45 0.37 -6.24
CA ALA A 87 -0.89 0.24 -6.78
C ALA A 87 -1.92 0.97 -5.91
N ASP A 88 -1.87 0.77 -4.58
CA ASP A 88 -2.73 1.47 -3.63
C ASP A 88 -2.54 2.99 -3.70
N ASN A 89 -1.29 3.46 -3.81
CA ASN A 89 -0.99 4.88 -3.92
C ASN A 89 -1.58 5.50 -5.20
N GLU A 90 -1.46 4.81 -6.34
CA GLU A 90 -2.01 5.28 -7.61
C GLU A 90 -3.54 5.27 -7.59
N ILE A 91 -4.17 4.28 -6.97
CA ILE A 91 -5.62 4.26 -6.75
C ILE A 91 -6.06 5.46 -5.91
N VAL A 92 -5.39 5.73 -4.79
CA VAL A 92 -5.69 6.87 -3.92
C VAL A 92 -5.49 8.20 -4.67
N ARG A 93 -4.43 8.32 -5.45
CA ARG A 93 -4.15 9.52 -6.25
C ARG A 93 -5.20 9.75 -7.34
N SER A 94 -5.59 8.70 -8.05
CA SER A 94 -6.66 8.74 -9.06
C SER A 94 -7.99 9.12 -8.43
N ALA A 95 -8.37 8.49 -7.32
CA ALA A 95 -9.60 8.80 -6.59
C ALA A 95 -9.63 10.27 -6.10
N ALA A 96 -8.50 10.79 -5.62
CA ALA A 96 -8.40 12.18 -5.20
C ALA A 96 -8.56 13.16 -6.37
N ALA A 97 -7.98 12.85 -7.54
CA ALA A 97 -8.13 13.64 -8.76
C ALA A 97 -9.58 13.63 -9.28
N GLU A 98 -10.22 12.46 -9.27
CA GLU A 98 -11.61 12.31 -9.70
C GLU A 98 -12.59 13.04 -8.76
N ARG A 99 -12.36 12.94 -7.45
CA ARG A 99 -13.12 13.72 -6.45
C ARG A 99 -13.04 15.22 -6.73
N GLU A 100 -11.86 15.73 -7.07
CA GLU A 100 -11.67 17.16 -7.36
C GLU A 100 -12.41 17.59 -8.65
N ARG A 101 -12.39 16.74 -9.68
CA ARG A 101 -13.17 16.95 -10.91
C ARG A 101 -14.66 16.97 -10.62
N MET A 102 -15.19 15.96 -9.94
CA MET A 102 -16.60 15.91 -9.55
C MET A 102 -17.01 17.12 -8.72
N MET A 103 -16.18 17.54 -7.76
CA MET A 103 -16.48 18.71 -6.94
C MET A 103 -16.56 19.99 -7.79
N THR A 104 -15.66 20.14 -8.75
CA THR A 104 -15.68 21.26 -9.70
C THR A 104 -16.95 21.24 -10.56
N GLU A 105 -17.34 20.07 -11.07
CA GLU A 105 -18.57 19.89 -11.84
C GLU A 105 -19.82 20.19 -11.01
N VAL A 106 -19.89 19.70 -9.76
CA VAL A 106 -21.01 19.96 -8.85
C VAL A 106 -21.14 21.45 -8.55
N VAL A 107 -20.03 22.16 -8.31
CA VAL A 107 -20.06 23.61 -8.08
C VAL A 107 -20.55 24.35 -9.33
N ALA A 108 -20.08 23.97 -10.52
CA ALA A 108 -20.53 24.57 -11.77
C ALA A 108 -22.02 24.29 -12.06
N ALA A 109 -22.46 23.05 -11.84
CA ALA A 109 -23.84 22.63 -12.01
C ALA A 109 -24.76 23.36 -11.02
N ARG A 110 -24.36 23.48 -9.76
CA ARG A 110 -25.09 24.25 -8.75
C ARG A 110 -25.26 25.70 -9.17
N LYS A 111 -24.18 26.36 -9.60
CA LYS A 111 -24.24 27.75 -10.06
C LYS A 111 -25.19 27.91 -11.26
N THR A 112 -25.16 26.96 -12.18
CA THR A 112 -26.04 26.95 -13.35
C THR A 112 -27.50 26.76 -12.94
N ALA A 113 -27.78 25.85 -12.00
CA ALA A 113 -29.12 25.60 -11.50
C ALA A 113 -29.69 26.81 -10.74
N GLU A 114 -28.88 27.49 -9.93
CA GLU A 114 -29.26 28.73 -9.25
C GLU A 114 -29.64 29.81 -10.27
N GLN A 115 -28.81 30.04 -11.29
CA GLN A 115 -29.12 30.98 -12.38
C GLN A 115 -30.40 30.63 -13.13
N GLN A 116 -30.61 29.35 -13.44
CA GLN A 116 -31.83 28.89 -14.11
C GLN A 116 -33.08 29.10 -13.25
N ALA A 117 -32.98 28.91 -11.93
CA ALA A 117 -34.08 29.14 -11.01
C ALA A 117 -34.42 30.63 -10.89
N ASP A 118 -33.41 31.50 -10.85
CA ASP A 118 -33.58 32.96 -10.87
C ASP A 118 -34.25 33.42 -12.16
N ASP A 119 -33.75 32.97 -13.32
CA ASP A 119 -34.32 33.30 -14.63
C ASP A 119 -35.78 32.82 -14.76
N TYR A 120 -36.08 31.64 -14.24
CA TYR A 120 -37.44 31.11 -14.22
C TYR A 120 -38.36 31.96 -13.34
N SER A 121 -37.90 32.34 -12.14
CA SER A 121 -38.65 33.19 -11.22
C SER A 121 -38.96 34.55 -11.84
N LEU A 122 -38.00 35.12 -12.56
CA LEU A 122 -38.16 36.41 -13.24
C LEU A 122 -39.22 36.34 -14.34
N LYS A 123 -39.19 35.27 -15.16
CA LYS A 123 -40.23 35.02 -16.18
C LYS A 123 -41.62 34.84 -15.57
N MET A 124 -41.74 34.16 -14.44
CA MET A 124 -43.02 34.01 -13.74
C MET A 124 -43.55 35.34 -13.21
N LEU A 125 -42.67 36.20 -12.69
CA LEU A 125 -43.04 37.54 -12.24
C LEU A 125 -43.50 38.42 -13.40
N GLU A 126 -42.81 38.40 -14.55
CA GLU A 126 -43.24 39.12 -15.75
C GLU A 126 -44.62 38.64 -16.24
N GLN A 127 -44.86 37.33 -16.24
CA GLN A 127 -46.17 36.78 -16.60
C GLN A 127 -47.27 37.24 -15.64
N LEU A 128 -46.98 37.23 -14.34
CA LEU A 128 -47.92 37.72 -13.33
C LEU A 128 -48.23 39.22 -13.53
N GLU A 129 -47.22 40.04 -13.80
CA GLU A 129 -47.38 41.46 -14.10
C GLU A 129 -48.30 41.68 -15.30
N GLN A 130 -48.09 40.94 -16.40
CA GLN A 130 -48.93 41.04 -17.59
C GLN A 130 -50.39 40.67 -17.30
N ILE A 131 -50.64 39.66 -16.47
CA ILE A 131 -52.00 39.25 -16.08
C ILE A 131 -52.65 40.36 -15.25
N LEU A 132 -51.92 40.92 -14.28
CA LEU A 132 -52.42 42.01 -13.43
C LEU A 132 -52.73 43.27 -14.25
N MET A 133 -51.89 43.63 -15.23
CA MET A 133 -52.17 44.75 -16.15
C MET A 133 -53.47 44.52 -16.93
N LYS A 134 -53.65 43.34 -17.54
CA LYS A 134 -54.89 43.01 -18.27
C LYS A 134 -56.12 43.05 -17.37
N LEU A 135 -55.99 42.58 -16.13
CA LEU A 135 -57.10 42.64 -15.17
C LEU A 135 -57.42 44.09 -14.81
N ALA A 136 -56.42 44.93 -14.56
CA ALA A 136 -56.61 46.35 -14.28
C ALA A 136 -57.24 47.10 -15.48
N GLU A 137 -56.84 46.79 -16.71
CA GLU A 137 -57.48 47.30 -17.92
C GLU A 137 -58.95 46.88 -18.02
N THR A 138 -59.25 45.61 -17.70
CA THR A 138 -60.63 45.09 -17.69
C THR A 138 -61.48 45.79 -16.64
N VAL A 139 -60.95 46.02 -15.43
CA VAL A 139 -61.63 46.75 -14.37
C VAL A 139 -61.91 48.19 -14.81
N LYS A 140 -60.91 48.91 -15.34
CA LYS A 140 -61.12 50.27 -15.88
C LYS A 140 -62.16 50.30 -17.00
N ALA A 141 -62.14 49.33 -17.90
CA ALA A 141 -63.13 49.23 -18.97
C ALA A 141 -64.54 49.01 -18.41
N SER A 142 -64.69 48.17 -17.37
CA SER A 142 -65.97 47.95 -16.69
C SER A 142 -66.45 49.20 -15.95
N GLU A 143 -65.57 49.94 -15.26
CA GLU A 143 -65.91 51.21 -14.61
C GLU A 143 -66.39 52.26 -15.64
N MET A 144 -65.72 52.35 -16.79
CA MET A 144 -66.18 53.24 -17.88
C MET A 144 -67.55 52.82 -18.42
N GLN A 145 -67.84 51.52 -18.54
CA GLN A 145 -69.18 51.06 -18.97
C GLN A 145 -70.26 51.45 -17.97
N PHE A 146 -70.02 51.29 -16.66
CA PHE A 146 -70.98 51.72 -15.64
C PHE A 146 -71.19 53.24 -15.63
N HIS A 147 -70.14 54.05 -15.77
CA HIS A 147 -70.29 55.50 -15.87
C HIS A 147 -70.97 55.98 -17.17
N VAL A 148 -70.91 55.18 -18.25
CA VAL A 148 -71.66 55.45 -19.48
C VAL A 148 -73.13 55.05 -19.33
N GLU A 149 -73.43 53.95 -18.63
CA GLU A 149 -74.81 53.56 -18.31
C GLU A 149 -75.50 54.55 -17.36
N GLU A 150 -74.79 55.09 -16.36
CA GLU A 150 -75.32 56.09 -15.43
C GLU A 150 -75.66 57.42 -16.15
N ASN A 151 -74.83 57.85 -17.11
CA ASN A 151 -75.12 59.01 -17.96
C ASN A 151 -76.26 58.77 -18.97
N ASN A 152 -76.47 57.52 -19.40
CA ASN A 152 -77.57 57.16 -20.32
C ASN A 152 -78.91 57.04 -19.59
N ASP A 153 -78.90 56.66 -18.30
CA ASP A 153 -80.09 56.57 -17.45
C ASP A 153 -80.61 57.98 -17.03
N GLU A 154 -79.72 58.97 -16.86
CA GLU A 154 -80.12 60.38 -16.66
C GLU A 154 -80.79 61.01 -17.88
N THR A 155 -80.52 60.53 -19.10
CA THR A 155 -81.22 60.98 -20.32
C THR A 155 -82.58 60.32 -20.54
N ARG A 156 -83.03 59.43 -19.65
CA ARG A 156 -84.27 58.67 -19.81
C ARG A 156 -85.34 59.07 -18.78
N THR A 157 -85.76 60.33 -18.83
CA THR A 157 -87.04 60.76 -18.22
C THR A 157 -88.21 60.63 -19.20
N PRO A 158 -89.47 60.50 -18.72
CA PRO A 158 -90.46 59.61 -19.31
C PRO A 158 -91.37 60.32 -20.33
N GLU A 159 -91.54 59.74 -21.51
CA GLU A 159 -92.63 60.13 -22.43
C GLU A 159 -93.76 59.09 -22.38
N THR A 160 -94.76 59.47 -21.56
CA THR A 160 -96.21 59.47 -21.82
C THR A 160 -96.90 58.30 -22.52
N GLU A 161 -97.84 57.72 -21.76
CA GLU A 161 -99.25 57.44 -22.07
C GLU A 161 -99.64 57.03 -23.50
N HIS A 162 -100.18 55.81 -23.64
CA HIS A 162 -101.60 55.58 -23.98
C HIS A 162 -102.02 54.13 -23.73
#